data_AF-A0AAU4TGL0-F1
#
_entry.id   AF-A0AAU4TGL0-F1
#
_cell.length_a   1.000
_cell.length_b   1.000
_cell.length_c   1.000
_cell.angle_alpha   90.00
_cell.angle_beta   90.00
_cell.angle_gamma   90.00
#
_symmetry.space_group_name_H-M   'P 1'
#
loop_
_entity.id
_entity.type
_entity.pdbx_description
1 polymer ?
#
loop_
_entity_poly.entity_id
_entity_poly.type
_entity_poly.pdbx_seq_one_letter_code
_entity_poly.pdbx_strand_id
1 'polypeptide(L)'
;MTSTTFEISPLAQMGFQLGFGRMAAVGGHRMEQGPVKELLGRNDLQLISAIRSDVRTYVPGFMFAQAESRGSLEEELSQVASTPSGTVARQMGRFLRRAQAAERSESVETRRILRFLESGERRFAQRVAWELGQFWAAFMSTRWNAVRAQVEGDIQHRAASMARRGLRSTLNSLHPSFSYDSGALSIQDDLSRNLVESRRIVLHPSPLVTTWILRDDPWGESGTHLAYPVGSAVEETGSPVEEGMVTDPLGQVIGESRQLLLADLGSSRTTTELAQRLHMSASTVSYHLLRLHRVGLLSRTREGSRVYYQRSPEADRLIARHHGRAVVRPSHPSGTEGAMPSLRVPIGAASMTTT
;
A
#
# COMPACT_ATOMS: atom_id res chain seq x y z
N MET A 1 7.47 -17.74 -18.11
CA MET A 1 6.15 -17.38 -17.55
C MET A 1 6.37 -16.40 -16.42
N THR A 2 5.61 -15.32 -16.36
CA THR A 2 5.67 -14.37 -15.25
C THR A 2 5.00 -14.98 -14.03
N SER A 3 5.69 -14.98 -12.89
CA SER A 3 5.13 -15.44 -11.63
C SER A 3 4.65 -14.25 -10.83
N THR A 4 3.32 -14.14 -10.64
CA THR A 4 2.70 -13.15 -9.76
C THR A 4 2.15 -13.87 -8.54
N THR A 5 2.66 -13.56 -7.35
CA THR A 5 2.22 -14.18 -6.09
C THR A 5 1.82 -13.12 -5.07
N PHE A 6 0.87 -13.48 -4.20
CA PHE A 6 0.58 -12.71 -3.00
C PHE A 6 1.40 -13.26 -1.83
N GLU A 7 1.85 -12.37 -0.95
CA GLU A 7 2.61 -12.73 0.23
C GLU A 7 2.07 -12.04 1.48
N ILE A 8 2.08 -12.77 2.60
CA ILE A 8 1.74 -12.26 3.93
C ILE A 8 3.01 -12.36 4.77
N SER A 9 3.82 -11.30 4.74
CA SER A 9 5.09 -11.24 5.47
C SER A 9 5.01 -10.25 6.64
N PRO A 10 5.16 -10.71 7.90
CA PRO A 10 5.36 -9.84 9.06
C PRO A 10 6.39 -8.72 8.85
N LEU A 11 7.59 -9.05 8.37
CA LEU A 11 8.66 -8.10 8.14
C LEU A 11 8.35 -7.16 6.98
N ALA A 12 7.70 -7.61 5.92
CA ALA A 12 7.29 -6.72 4.84
C ALA A 12 6.31 -5.65 5.35
N GLN A 13 5.26 -6.06 6.08
CA GLN A 13 4.28 -5.14 6.66
C GLN A 13 4.93 -4.13 7.61
N MET A 14 5.86 -4.60 8.45
CA MET A 14 6.65 -3.74 9.32
C MET A 14 7.58 -2.79 8.56
N GLY A 15 8.22 -3.26 7.49
CA GLY A 15 9.07 -2.46 6.62
C GLY A 15 8.31 -1.31 5.96
N PHE A 16 7.06 -1.54 5.53
CA PHE A 16 6.21 -0.47 5.01
C PHE A 16 5.91 0.61 6.08
N GLN A 17 5.69 0.19 7.33
CA GLN A 17 5.56 1.09 8.48
C GLN A 17 6.89 1.78 8.88
N LEU A 18 8.03 1.29 8.41
CA LEU A 18 9.31 1.97 8.57
C LEU A 18 9.61 2.91 7.40
N GLY A 19 8.73 2.96 6.38
CA GLY A 19 8.95 3.74 5.17
C GLY A 19 9.97 3.12 4.23
N PHE A 20 10.17 1.80 4.30
CA PHE A 20 11.13 1.10 3.47
C PHE A 20 10.58 0.84 2.06
N GLY A 21 10.94 1.71 1.12
CA GLY A 21 10.69 1.52 -0.32
C GLY A 21 10.59 2.84 -1.07
N ARG A 22 10.40 2.76 -2.39
CA ARG A 22 10.11 3.92 -3.24
C ARG A 22 8.60 4.09 -3.35
N MET A 23 8.12 5.31 -3.13
CA MET A 23 6.70 5.64 -3.17
C MET A 23 6.33 6.36 -4.47
N ALA A 24 5.07 6.25 -4.87
CA ALA A 24 4.48 7.18 -5.83
C ALA A 24 4.56 8.63 -5.30
N ALA A 25 4.65 9.62 -6.20
CA ALA A 25 4.55 11.04 -5.83
C ALA A 25 3.21 11.39 -5.14
N VAL A 26 2.20 10.52 -5.28
CA VAL A 26 0.84 10.69 -4.78
C VAL A 26 0.62 9.80 -3.56
N GLY A 27 0.37 10.43 -2.41
CA GLY A 27 -0.09 9.77 -1.20
C GLY A 27 0.97 9.75 -0.09
N GLY A 28 0.85 10.70 0.84
CA GLY A 28 1.59 10.64 2.10
C GLY A 28 1.15 9.43 2.91
N HIS A 29 2.11 8.78 3.57
CA HIS A 29 1.91 7.64 4.45
C HIS A 29 0.76 7.81 5.47
N ARG A 30 -0.03 6.75 5.72
CA ARG A 30 -0.69 6.55 7.03
C ARG A 30 0.32 5.96 8.01
N MET A 31 1.30 6.77 8.33
CA MET A 31 2.20 6.46 9.42
C MET A 31 1.56 6.99 10.70
N GLU A 32 1.48 6.16 11.73
CA GLU A 32 1.41 6.68 13.11
C GLU A 32 2.77 7.35 13.40
N GLN A 33 3.05 8.49 12.75
CA GLN A 33 4.37 9.13 12.76
C GLN A 33 4.80 9.49 14.18
N GLY A 34 3.85 9.86 15.05
CA GLY A 34 4.13 10.17 16.46
C GLY A 34 4.67 8.96 17.22
N PRO A 35 3.85 7.90 17.43
CA PRO A 35 4.28 6.69 18.14
C PRO A 35 5.52 6.01 17.53
N VAL A 36 5.61 5.95 16.20
CA VAL A 36 6.76 5.32 15.52
C VAL A 36 8.02 6.17 15.70
N LYS A 37 7.93 7.51 15.61
CA LYS A 37 9.09 8.40 15.81
C LYS A 37 9.59 8.36 17.24
N GLU A 38 8.68 8.34 18.22
CA GLU A 38 9.03 8.20 19.63
C GLU A 38 9.73 6.87 19.90
N LEU A 39 9.20 5.78 19.36
CA LEU A 39 9.79 4.46 19.49
C LEU A 39 11.20 4.39 18.87
N LEU A 40 11.39 4.96 17.68
CA LEU A 40 12.69 5.03 17.00
C LEU A 40 13.74 5.92 17.70
N GLY A 41 13.34 6.65 18.75
CA GLY A 41 14.26 7.37 19.63
C GLY A 41 14.93 6.47 20.68
N ARG A 42 14.49 5.22 20.85
CA ARG A 42 15.04 4.30 21.86
C ARG A 42 16.44 3.80 21.48
N ASN A 43 17.25 3.51 22.51
CA ASN A 43 18.61 3.02 22.33
C ASN A 43 18.71 1.62 21.70
N ASP A 44 17.62 0.84 21.74
CA ASP A 44 17.54 -0.48 21.12
C ASP A 44 17.11 -0.43 19.64
N LEU A 45 16.90 0.75 19.04
CA LEU A 45 16.47 0.91 17.64
C LEU A 45 17.38 1.85 16.82
N GLN A 46 18.60 2.07 17.31
CA GLN A 46 19.52 3.05 16.77
C GLN A 46 19.98 2.75 15.34
N LEU A 47 20.12 1.47 14.97
CA LEU A 47 20.55 1.06 13.63
C LEU A 47 19.39 1.16 12.63
N ILE A 48 18.21 0.64 12.95
CA ILE A 48 17.02 0.72 12.10
C ILE A 48 16.58 2.17 11.92
N SER A 49 16.66 2.99 12.98
CA SER A 49 16.40 4.43 12.92
C SER A 49 17.37 5.14 11.97
N ALA A 50 18.66 4.81 12.03
CA ALA A 50 19.66 5.36 11.12
C ALA A 50 19.43 4.94 9.65
N ILE A 51 19.20 3.64 9.42
CA ILE A 51 18.92 3.13 8.07
C ILE A 51 17.70 3.84 7.48
N ARG A 52 16.59 3.92 8.23
CA ARG A 52 15.35 4.58 7.79
C ARG A 52 15.57 6.00 7.29
N SER A 53 16.41 6.79 7.96
CA SER A 53 16.68 8.18 7.58
C SER A 53 17.30 8.32 6.19
N ASP A 54 18.00 7.29 5.71
CA ASP A 54 18.75 7.30 4.44
C ASP A 54 18.12 6.42 3.32
N VAL A 55 17.05 5.67 3.62
CA VAL A 55 16.43 4.65 2.76
C VAL A 55 15.71 5.17 1.49
N ARG A 56 15.58 6.49 1.31
CA ARG A 56 14.70 7.10 0.29
C ARG A 56 14.98 6.67 -1.16
N THR A 57 16.13 6.09 -1.47
CA THR A 57 16.51 5.67 -2.84
C THR A 57 16.73 4.18 -3.01
N TYR A 58 17.05 3.45 -1.95
CA TYR A 58 17.32 2.01 -1.96
C TYR A 58 17.23 1.47 -0.54
N VAL A 59 16.53 0.35 -0.38
CA VAL A 59 16.49 -0.42 0.87
C VAL A 59 17.25 -1.73 0.62
N PRO A 60 18.17 -2.14 1.50
CA PRO A 60 18.77 -3.47 1.42
C PRO A 60 17.71 -4.57 1.49
N GLY A 61 17.65 -5.42 0.47
CA GLY A 61 16.68 -6.51 0.37
C GLY A 61 16.79 -7.54 1.50
N PHE A 62 17.98 -7.75 2.06
CA PHE A 62 18.22 -8.71 3.15
C PHE A 62 17.48 -8.37 4.44
N MET A 63 16.99 -7.13 4.60
CA MET A 63 16.20 -6.71 5.77
C MET A 63 14.76 -7.26 5.76
N PHE A 64 14.42 -8.04 4.73
CA PHE A 64 13.11 -8.61 4.49
C PHE A 64 13.24 -10.10 4.25
N ALA A 65 12.14 -10.82 4.47
CA ALA A 65 12.04 -12.20 4.06
C ALA A 65 12.22 -12.34 2.55
N GLN A 66 12.88 -13.41 2.14
CA GLN A 66 12.96 -13.78 0.72
C GLN A 66 11.59 -14.29 0.27
N ALA A 67 11.22 -13.97 -0.98
CA ALA A 67 9.96 -14.42 -1.57
C ALA A 67 9.86 -15.94 -1.47
N GLU A 68 8.69 -16.44 -1.04
CA GLU A 68 8.36 -17.85 -0.69
C GLU A 68 8.45 -18.20 0.80
N SER A 69 8.90 -17.26 1.64
CA SER A 69 8.78 -17.39 3.09
C SER A 69 7.31 -17.24 3.51
N ARG A 70 6.57 -18.35 3.59
CA ARG A 70 5.28 -18.43 4.31
C ARG A 70 5.48 -18.49 5.83
N GLY A 71 6.51 -17.82 6.32
CA GLY A 71 7.07 -18.07 7.63
C GLY A 71 6.50 -17.20 8.74
N SER A 72 6.68 -17.66 9.98
CA SER A 72 6.42 -16.83 11.15
C SER A 72 7.43 -15.68 11.22
N LEU A 73 7.17 -14.68 12.07
CA LEU A 73 8.12 -13.58 12.29
C LEU A 73 9.52 -14.11 12.66
N GLU A 74 9.58 -15.14 13.50
CA GLU A 74 10.82 -15.74 13.98
C GLU A 74 11.65 -16.31 12.83
N GLU A 75 10.99 -16.96 11.86
CA GLU A 75 11.65 -17.50 10.68
C GLU A 75 12.18 -16.38 9.79
N GLU A 76 11.39 -15.33 9.56
CA GLU A 76 11.82 -14.18 8.77
C GLU A 76 13.00 -13.44 9.44
N LEU A 77 12.95 -13.23 10.76
CA LEU A 77 14.06 -12.65 11.52
C LEU A 77 15.32 -13.53 11.50
N SER A 78 15.15 -14.85 11.56
CA SER A 78 16.24 -15.81 11.44
C SER A 78 16.90 -15.74 10.05
N GLN A 79 16.12 -15.58 8.98
CA GLN A 79 16.65 -15.35 7.63
C GLN A 79 17.47 -14.05 7.56
N VAL A 80 16.96 -12.95 8.13
CA VAL A 80 17.71 -11.68 8.20
C VAL A 80 19.03 -11.91 8.95
N ALA A 81 18.99 -12.53 10.14
CA ALA A 81 20.16 -12.75 10.99
C ALA A 81 21.21 -13.69 10.37
N SER A 82 20.79 -14.63 9.52
CA SER A 82 21.64 -15.63 8.86
C SER A 82 22.08 -15.22 7.46
N THR A 83 21.77 -13.99 7.02
CA THR A 83 22.17 -13.49 5.70
C THR A 83 23.68 -13.65 5.48
N PRO A 84 24.12 -14.25 4.36
CA PRO A 84 25.54 -14.36 4.03
C PRO A 84 26.25 -13.00 4.00
N SER A 85 27.44 -12.91 4.60
CA SER A 85 28.21 -11.66 4.69
C SER A 85 28.42 -10.99 3.33
N GLY A 86 28.66 -11.77 2.27
CA GLY A 86 28.83 -11.24 0.91
C GLY A 86 27.57 -10.55 0.36
N THR A 87 26.38 -11.02 0.75
CA THR A 87 25.10 -10.38 0.40
C THR A 87 24.93 -9.07 1.17
N VAL A 88 25.19 -9.07 2.47
CA VAL A 88 25.13 -7.86 3.31
C VAL A 88 26.12 -6.80 2.79
N ALA A 89 27.38 -7.17 2.55
CA ALA A 89 28.40 -6.26 2.02
C ALA A 89 27.99 -5.67 0.66
N ARG A 90 27.50 -6.51 -0.26
CA ARG A 90 27.03 -6.08 -1.59
C ARG A 90 25.88 -5.09 -1.48
N GLN A 91 24.88 -5.40 -0.68
CA GLN A 91 23.68 -4.59 -0.54
C GLN A 91 23.94 -3.29 0.24
N MET A 92 24.69 -3.35 1.35
CA MET A 92 25.06 -2.16 2.12
C MET A 92 26.03 -1.27 1.36
N GLY A 93 26.95 -1.83 0.56
CA GLY A 93 27.79 -1.05 -0.34
C GLY A 93 26.98 -0.24 -1.34
N ARG A 94 25.90 -0.80 -1.90
CA ARG A 94 24.98 -0.04 -2.77
C ARG A 94 24.22 1.04 -2.00
N PHE A 95 23.73 0.72 -0.81
CA PHE A 95 23.04 1.66 0.08
C PHE A 95 23.91 2.89 0.38
N LEU A 96 25.15 2.67 0.82
CA LEU A 96 26.09 3.74 1.16
C LEU A 96 26.47 4.58 -0.06
N ARG A 97 26.69 3.97 -1.24
CA ARG A 97 26.94 4.72 -2.48
C ARG A 97 25.77 5.62 -2.87
N ARG A 98 24.53 5.19 -2.62
CA ARG A 98 23.34 6.01 -2.87
C ARG A 98 23.19 7.14 -1.86
N ALA A 99 23.53 6.90 -0.59
CA ALA A 99 23.60 7.96 0.42
C ALA A 99 24.66 9.00 0.04
N GLN A 100 25.83 8.56 -0.43
CA GLN A 100 26.90 9.44 -0.91
C GLN A 100 26.48 10.29 -2.12
N ALA A 101 25.86 9.67 -3.13
CA ALA A 101 25.35 10.38 -4.31
C ALA A 101 24.28 11.43 -3.97
N ALA A 102 23.68 11.34 -2.79
CA ALA A 102 22.72 12.32 -2.27
C ALA A 102 23.33 13.28 -1.24
N GLU A 103 24.66 13.39 -1.19
CA GLU A 103 25.43 14.27 -0.30
C GLU A 103 25.19 14.00 1.20
N ARG A 104 24.87 12.75 1.57
CA ARG A 104 24.62 12.34 2.97
C ARG A 104 25.74 11.56 3.62
N SER A 105 26.89 11.40 2.97
CA SER A 105 28.03 10.62 3.50
C SER A 105 28.45 11.02 4.92
N GLU A 106 28.36 12.32 5.22
CA GLU A 106 28.79 12.88 6.51
C GLU A 106 27.67 12.92 7.56
N SER A 107 26.47 12.40 7.24
CA SER A 107 25.36 12.38 8.18
C SER A 107 25.70 11.57 9.45
N VAL A 108 25.09 11.96 10.56
CA VAL A 108 25.26 11.25 11.85
C VAL A 108 24.77 9.81 11.72
N GLU A 109 23.73 9.61 10.91
CA GLU A 109 23.09 8.34 10.58
C GLU A 109 24.03 7.45 9.75
N THR A 110 24.63 7.96 8.68
CA THR A 110 25.60 7.20 7.87
C THR A 110 26.80 6.79 8.71
N ARG A 111 27.36 7.70 9.52
CA ARG A 111 28.44 7.38 10.45
C ARG A 111 28.04 6.32 11.47
N ARG A 112 26.79 6.33 11.93
CA ARG A 112 26.26 5.32 12.84
C ARG A 112 26.16 3.94 12.18
N ILE A 113 25.68 3.88 10.94
CA ILE A 113 25.60 2.64 10.15
C ILE A 113 27.01 2.06 9.95
N LEU A 114 27.98 2.90 9.60
CA LEU A 114 29.38 2.49 9.42
C LEU A 114 29.98 1.88 10.70
N ARG A 115 29.75 2.50 11.88
CA ARG A 115 30.20 1.93 13.16
C ARG A 115 29.63 0.53 13.44
N PHE A 116 28.38 0.28 13.08
CA PHE A 116 27.82 -1.08 13.21
C PHE A 116 28.45 -2.05 12.21
N LEU A 117 28.78 -1.60 10.99
CA LEU A 117 29.44 -2.42 9.97
C LEU A 117 30.89 -2.77 10.33
N GLU A 118 31.60 -1.93 11.09
CA GLU A 118 32.97 -2.21 11.60
C GLU A 118 33.02 -3.49 12.44
N SER A 119 31.90 -3.91 13.03
CA SER A 119 31.80 -5.17 13.77
C SER A 119 31.68 -6.42 12.88
N GLY A 120 31.63 -6.24 11.56
CA GLY A 120 31.48 -7.29 10.55
C GLY A 120 30.03 -7.50 10.12
N GLU A 121 29.84 -7.95 8.88
CA GLU A 121 28.54 -8.05 8.21
C GLU A 121 27.59 -9.03 8.89
N ARG A 122 28.12 -10.14 9.42
CA ARG A 122 27.30 -11.11 10.15
C ARG A 122 26.70 -10.48 11.41
N ARG A 123 27.51 -9.77 12.20
CA ARG A 123 27.04 -9.08 13.41
C ARG A 123 26.08 -7.95 13.06
N PHE A 124 26.33 -7.25 11.94
CA PHE A 124 25.42 -6.25 11.42
C PHE A 124 24.05 -6.84 11.10
N ALA A 125 23.98 -7.95 10.36
CA ALA A 125 22.72 -8.61 10.02
C ALA A 125 21.96 -9.12 11.27
N GLN A 126 22.68 -9.71 12.22
CA GLN A 126 22.11 -10.13 13.51
C GLN A 126 21.56 -8.93 14.30
N ARG A 127 22.27 -7.80 14.30
CA ARG A 127 21.82 -6.57 14.96
C ARG A 127 20.56 -6.01 14.29
N VAL A 128 20.52 -5.98 12.96
CA VAL A 128 19.33 -5.58 12.19
C VAL A 128 18.14 -6.47 12.57
N ALA A 129 18.29 -7.80 12.54
CA ALA A 129 17.23 -8.72 12.92
C ALA A 129 16.75 -8.49 14.36
N TRP A 130 17.68 -8.29 15.30
CA TRP A 130 17.34 -8.00 16.68
C TRP A 130 16.52 -6.70 16.82
N GLU A 131 16.97 -5.60 16.20
CA GLU A 131 16.23 -4.31 16.27
C GLU A 131 14.87 -4.39 15.56
N LEU A 132 14.75 -5.13 14.45
CA LEU A 132 13.47 -5.43 13.82
C LEU A 132 12.53 -6.19 14.77
N GLY A 133 13.04 -7.17 15.52
CA GLY A 133 12.29 -7.88 16.56
C GLY A 133 11.84 -6.96 17.72
N GLN A 134 12.71 -6.04 18.16
CA GLN A 134 12.36 -5.05 19.19
C GLN A 134 11.25 -4.11 18.71
N PHE A 135 11.34 -3.63 17.47
CA PHE A 135 10.30 -2.80 16.86
C PHE A 135 8.98 -3.57 16.75
N TRP A 136 9.05 -4.83 16.31
CA TRP A 136 7.88 -5.69 16.22
C TRP A 136 7.17 -5.82 17.57
N ALA A 137 7.92 -6.21 18.61
CA ALA A 137 7.37 -6.43 19.94
C ALA A 137 6.67 -5.18 20.48
N ALA A 138 7.27 -4.00 20.26
CA ALA A 138 6.77 -2.74 20.77
C ALA A 138 5.63 -2.13 19.95
N PHE A 139 5.58 -2.36 18.63
CA PHE A 139 4.63 -1.70 17.74
C PHE A 139 3.68 -2.66 17.04
N MET A 140 4.17 -3.74 16.43
CA MET A 140 3.37 -4.59 15.54
C MET A 140 2.61 -5.70 16.28
N SER A 141 3.15 -6.22 17.38
CA SER A 141 2.63 -7.42 18.06
C SER A 141 1.13 -7.36 18.39
N THR A 142 0.66 -6.25 18.97
CA THR A 142 -0.74 -6.08 19.43
C THR A 142 -1.74 -5.88 18.28
N ARG A 143 -1.25 -5.51 17.10
CA ARG A 143 -2.06 -5.16 15.92
C ARG A 143 -1.93 -6.18 14.79
N TRP A 144 -0.99 -7.13 14.89
CA TRP A 144 -0.68 -8.08 13.83
C TRP A 144 -1.89 -8.92 13.41
N ASN A 145 -2.68 -9.45 14.34
CA ASN A 145 -3.87 -10.24 13.99
C ASN A 145 -4.88 -9.45 13.14
N ALA A 146 -5.07 -8.16 13.46
CA ALA A 146 -5.96 -7.29 12.69
C ALA A 146 -5.38 -6.91 11.33
N VAL A 147 -4.05 -6.71 11.24
CA VAL A 147 -3.36 -6.46 9.97
C VAL A 147 -3.46 -7.70 9.09
N ARG A 148 -3.08 -8.88 9.60
CA ARG A 148 -3.15 -10.15 8.90
C ARG A 148 -4.55 -10.44 8.36
N ALA A 149 -5.60 -10.28 9.17
CA ALA A 149 -6.97 -10.52 8.72
C ALA A 149 -7.39 -9.61 7.55
N GLN A 150 -6.97 -8.34 7.55
CA GLN A 150 -7.22 -7.42 6.44
C GLN A 150 -6.45 -7.81 5.17
N VAL A 151 -5.19 -8.24 5.32
CA VAL A 151 -4.36 -8.71 4.20
C VAL A 151 -4.96 -10.00 3.61
N GLU A 152 -5.34 -10.97 4.44
CA GLU A 152 -6.00 -12.21 4.00
C GLU A 152 -7.32 -11.92 3.28
N GLY A 153 -8.13 -10.99 3.81
CA GLY A 153 -9.38 -10.56 3.19
C GLY A 153 -9.18 -9.94 1.82
N ASP A 154 -8.18 -9.05 1.65
CA ASP A 154 -7.86 -8.49 0.34
C ASP A 154 -7.37 -9.59 -0.62
N ILE A 155 -6.48 -10.49 -0.19
CA ILE A 155 -6.00 -11.61 -1.04
C ILE A 155 -7.18 -12.48 -1.51
N GLN A 156 -8.12 -12.83 -0.64
CA GLN A 156 -9.32 -13.60 -1.01
C GLN A 156 -10.17 -12.85 -2.03
N HIS A 157 -10.38 -11.54 -1.83
CA HIS A 157 -11.09 -10.69 -2.77
C HIS A 157 -10.40 -10.65 -4.14
N ARG A 158 -9.07 -10.47 -4.18
CA ARG A 158 -8.29 -10.44 -5.43
C ARG A 158 -8.26 -11.78 -6.12
N ALA A 159 -8.13 -12.88 -5.39
CA ALA A 159 -8.21 -14.22 -5.96
C ALA A 159 -9.56 -14.47 -6.65
N ALA A 160 -10.66 -14.05 -6.02
CA ALA A 160 -12.00 -14.12 -6.62
C ALA A 160 -12.13 -13.22 -7.86
N SER A 161 -11.55 -12.00 -7.83
CA SER A 161 -11.51 -11.10 -8.99
C SER A 161 -10.70 -11.71 -10.15
N MET A 162 -9.54 -12.32 -9.87
CA MET A 162 -8.72 -12.99 -10.89
C MET A 162 -9.47 -14.14 -11.54
N ALA A 163 -10.21 -14.93 -10.77
CA ALA A 163 -11.03 -16.02 -11.30
C ALA A 163 -12.18 -15.52 -12.20
N ARG A 164 -12.76 -14.36 -11.92
CA ARG A 164 -13.92 -13.81 -12.65
C ARG A 164 -13.56 -12.92 -13.84
N ARG A 165 -12.52 -12.09 -13.70
CA ARG A 165 -12.14 -11.02 -14.63
C ARG A 165 -10.75 -11.21 -15.24
N GLY A 166 -10.04 -12.24 -14.81
CA GLY A 166 -8.66 -12.50 -15.22
C GLY A 166 -7.62 -11.71 -14.43
N LEU A 167 -6.36 -12.15 -14.55
CA LEU A 167 -5.21 -11.53 -13.91
C LEU A 167 -5.00 -10.07 -14.37
N ARG A 168 -5.10 -9.82 -15.69
CA ARG A 168 -4.88 -8.50 -16.29
C ARG A 168 -5.81 -7.43 -15.72
N SER A 169 -7.13 -7.64 -15.75
CA SER A 169 -8.09 -6.69 -15.19
C SER A 169 -7.89 -6.50 -13.69
N THR A 170 -7.57 -7.57 -12.95
CA THR A 170 -7.36 -7.46 -11.51
C THR A 170 -6.14 -6.60 -11.17
N LEU A 171 -5.01 -6.78 -11.85
CA LEU A 171 -3.79 -6.00 -11.58
C LEU A 171 -3.94 -4.53 -12.02
N ASN A 172 -4.59 -4.28 -13.16
CA ASN A 172 -4.87 -2.91 -13.65
C ASN A 172 -5.83 -2.16 -12.72
N SER A 173 -6.74 -2.87 -12.04
CA SER A 173 -7.63 -2.27 -11.06
C SER A 173 -6.95 -1.86 -9.74
N LEU A 174 -5.70 -2.25 -9.48
CA LEU A 174 -5.06 -1.95 -8.18
C LEU A 174 -4.65 -0.47 -8.04
N HIS A 175 -4.27 0.17 -9.14
CA HIS A 175 -3.92 1.59 -9.16
C HIS A 175 -3.87 2.13 -10.60
N PRO A 176 -4.25 3.40 -10.86
CA PRO A 176 -4.20 3.96 -12.23
C PRO A 176 -2.79 4.01 -12.85
N SER A 177 -1.75 4.05 -12.02
CA SER A 177 -0.35 4.03 -12.47
C SER A 177 0.13 2.63 -12.89
N PHE A 178 -0.70 1.59 -12.78
CA PHE A 178 -0.33 0.22 -13.11
C PHE A 178 -0.91 -0.19 -14.47
N SER A 179 -0.07 -0.77 -15.30
CA SER A 179 -0.46 -1.39 -16.55
C SER A 179 0.17 -2.76 -16.62
N TYR A 180 -0.65 -3.80 -16.51
CA TYR A 180 -0.25 -5.17 -16.72
C TYR A 180 -0.67 -5.60 -18.13
N ASP A 181 0.32 -5.95 -18.95
CA ASP A 181 0.08 -6.52 -20.27
C ASP A 181 1.18 -7.51 -20.64
N SER A 182 0.83 -8.52 -21.44
CA SER A 182 1.81 -9.47 -22.00
C SER A 182 2.73 -10.13 -20.96
N GLY A 183 2.25 -10.30 -19.72
CA GLY A 183 3.01 -10.88 -18.62
C GLY A 183 3.97 -9.90 -17.92
N ALA A 184 3.97 -8.61 -18.22
CA ALA A 184 4.77 -7.63 -17.50
C ALA A 184 3.84 -6.65 -16.78
N LEU A 185 4.16 -6.34 -15.52
CA LEU A 185 3.60 -5.18 -14.86
C LEU A 185 4.51 -3.99 -15.15
N SER A 186 3.90 -2.92 -15.61
CA SER A 186 4.47 -1.62 -15.87
C SER A 186 3.92 -0.63 -14.86
N ILE A 187 4.81 0.07 -14.17
CA ILE A 187 4.42 1.07 -13.14
C ILE A 187 4.92 2.44 -13.60
N GLN A 188 4.00 3.38 -13.79
CA GLN A 188 4.34 4.76 -14.07
C GLN A 188 4.66 5.49 -12.76
N ASP A 189 5.95 5.61 -12.46
CA ASP A 189 6.43 6.39 -11.32
C ASP A 189 6.51 7.87 -11.67
N ASP A 190 5.59 8.69 -11.15
CA ASP A 190 5.55 10.14 -11.37
C ASP A 190 6.86 10.87 -10.98
N LEU A 191 7.65 10.30 -10.05
CA LEU A 191 8.92 10.90 -9.60
C LEU A 191 10.09 10.60 -10.54
N SER A 192 10.04 9.51 -11.30
CA SER A 192 11.19 9.05 -12.06
C SER A 192 10.91 8.71 -13.52
N ARG A 193 9.64 8.70 -13.93
CA ARG A 193 9.14 8.28 -15.26
C ARG A 193 9.70 6.93 -15.73
N ASN A 194 10.22 6.11 -14.82
CA ASN A 194 10.84 4.84 -15.16
C ASN A 194 9.77 3.75 -15.22
N LEU A 195 9.77 3.02 -16.32
CA LEU A 195 9.04 1.78 -16.47
C LEU A 195 9.78 0.68 -15.71
N VAL A 196 9.18 0.19 -14.63
CA VAL A 196 9.66 -1.05 -14.00
C VAL A 196 8.90 -2.19 -14.65
N GLU A 197 9.57 -2.93 -15.53
CA GLU A 197 9.06 -4.17 -16.09
C GLU A 197 9.58 -5.35 -15.27
N SER A 198 8.68 -6.13 -14.70
CA SER A 198 9.05 -7.29 -13.91
C SER A 198 8.30 -8.54 -14.31
N ARG A 199 9.05 -9.65 -14.41
CA ARG A 199 8.53 -10.99 -14.67
C ARG A 199 8.33 -11.82 -13.39
N ARG A 200 8.74 -11.30 -12.23
CA ARG A 200 8.48 -11.93 -10.92
C ARG A 200 7.97 -10.84 -9.98
N ILE A 201 6.66 -10.82 -9.75
CA ILE A 201 6.01 -9.79 -8.95
C ILE A 201 5.46 -10.43 -7.69
N VAL A 202 5.84 -9.86 -6.55
CA VAL A 202 5.28 -10.23 -5.25
C VAL A 202 4.40 -9.09 -4.77
N LEU A 203 3.12 -9.38 -4.59
CA LEU A 203 2.10 -8.44 -4.19
C LEU A 203 1.90 -8.48 -2.68
N HIS A 204 1.96 -7.31 -2.05
CA HIS A 204 1.84 -7.10 -0.61
C HIS A 204 0.66 -6.16 -0.30
N PRO A 205 -0.59 -6.66 -0.24
CA PRO A 205 -1.69 -5.86 0.27
C PRO A 205 -1.34 -5.39 1.69
N SER A 206 -1.58 -4.12 2.02
CA SER A 206 -1.25 -3.59 3.34
C SER A 206 -2.26 -2.54 3.82
N PRO A 207 -2.83 -2.68 5.03
CA PRO A 207 -3.65 -1.64 5.64
C PRO A 207 -2.82 -0.49 6.24
N LEU A 208 -1.48 -0.61 6.19
CA LEU A 208 -0.52 0.34 6.76
C LEU A 208 -0.02 1.35 5.72
N VAL A 209 -0.34 1.15 4.44
CA VAL A 209 0.02 2.05 3.34
C VAL A 209 -1.23 2.74 2.79
N THR A 210 -1.04 3.96 2.30
CA THR A 210 -2.09 4.81 1.67
C THR A 210 -1.90 4.96 0.18
N THR A 211 -0.75 4.52 -0.31
CA THR A 211 -0.38 4.47 -1.72
C THR A 211 0.50 3.24 -1.94
N TRP A 212 0.83 2.94 -3.18
CA TRP A 212 1.71 1.83 -3.47
C TRP A 212 3.17 2.13 -3.12
N ILE A 213 3.89 1.07 -2.71
CA ILE A 213 5.32 1.11 -2.42
C ILE A 213 6.00 0.06 -3.28
N LEU A 214 6.98 0.51 -4.06
CA LEU A 214 7.79 -0.35 -4.90
C LEU A 214 9.14 -0.61 -4.26
N ARG A 215 9.52 -1.88 -4.16
CA ARG A 215 10.89 -2.29 -3.93
C ARG A 215 11.37 -3.09 -5.13
N ASP A 216 12.33 -2.51 -5.81
CA ASP A 216 13.02 -3.15 -6.92
C ASP A 216 14.31 -3.78 -6.39
N ASP A 217 14.56 -5.01 -6.80
CA ASP A 217 15.82 -5.70 -6.58
C ASP A 217 16.75 -5.39 -7.76
N PRO A 218 17.81 -4.58 -7.56
CA PRO A 218 18.73 -4.23 -8.65
C PRO A 218 19.47 -5.41 -9.28
N TRP A 219 19.47 -6.57 -8.61
CA TRP A 219 20.08 -7.79 -9.11
C TRP A 219 19.06 -8.77 -9.72
N GLY A 220 17.76 -8.48 -9.61
CA GLY A 220 16.68 -9.31 -10.15
C GLY A 220 16.57 -10.70 -9.49
N GLU A 221 17.20 -10.92 -8.34
CA GLU A 221 17.24 -12.19 -7.62
C GLU A 221 15.92 -12.46 -6.90
N SER A 222 15.37 -11.46 -6.21
CA SER A 222 14.13 -11.57 -5.40
C SER A 222 12.86 -11.15 -6.18
N GLY A 223 13.01 -10.56 -7.36
CA GLY A 223 11.91 -9.97 -8.12
C GLY A 223 11.44 -8.62 -7.57
N THR A 224 10.30 -8.15 -8.07
CA THR A 224 9.74 -6.85 -7.72
C THR A 224 8.67 -7.01 -6.65
N HIS A 225 8.85 -6.35 -5.51
CA HIS A 225 7.87 -6.34 -4.44
C HIS A 225 7.03 -5.07 -4.53
N LEU A 226 5.72 -5.24 -4.59
CA LEU A 226 4.76 -4.15 -4.70
C LEU A 226 3.77 -4.20 -3.54
N ALA A 227 3.89 -3.24 -2.63
CA ALA A 227 2.88 -2.99 -1.62
C ALA A 227 1.77 -2.11 -2.18
N TYR A 228 0.52 -2.36 -1.81
CA TYR A 228 -0.61 -1.51 -2.16
C TYR A 228 -1.65 -1.49 -1.03
N PRO A 229 -2.47 -0.43 -0.91
CA PRO A 229 -3.48 -0.36 0.14
C PRO A 229 -4.54 -1.44 -0.01
N VAL A 230 -4.98 -2.02 1.11
CA VAL A 230 -6.14 -2.93 1.08
C VAL A 230 -7.37 -2.18 0.55
N GLY A 231 -8.16 -2.84 -0.30
CA GLY A 231 -9.36 -2.24 -0.88
C GLY A 231 -9.13 -1.22 -2.01
N SER A 232 -7.91 -1.08 -2.54
CA SER A 232 -7.57 -0.15 -3.64
C SER A 232 -8.17 -0.47 -5.01
N ALA A 233 -9.34 -1.11 -5.12
CA ALA A 233 -9.96 -1.33 -6.42
C ALA A 233 -10.37 0.01 -7.05
N VAL A 234 -9.73 0.37 -8.16
CA VAL A 234 -10.27 1.30 -9.16
C VAL A 234 -11.35 0.51 -9.90
N GLU A 235 -12.61 0.83 -9.67
CA GLU A 235 -13.68 0.23 -10.45
C GLU A 235 -13.53 0.68 -11.92
N GLU A 236 -12.97 -0.21 -12.76
CA GLU A 236 -13.06 -0.10 -14.21
C GLU A 236 -14.54 -0.30 -14.60
N THR A 237 -15.30 0.79 -14.68
CA THR A 237 -16.53 0.83 -15.48
C THR A 237 -16.12 0.76 -16.95
N GLY A 238 -16.13 -0.45 -17.49
CA GLY A 238 -15.94 -0.69 -18.91
C GLY A 238 -17.15 -0.24 -19.73
N SER A 239 -16.89 0.64 -20.69
CA SER A 239 -17.65 1.02 -21.91
C SER A 239 -18.07 2.50 -21.97
N PRO A 240 -17.82 3.19 -23.10
CA PRO A 240 -18.09 4.60 -23.26
C PRO A 240 -19.57 4.81 -23.60
N VAL A 241 -20.40 5.18 -22.64
CA VAL A 241 -21.74 5.69 -22.93
C VAL A 241 -22.12 6.76 -21.89
N GLU A 242 -22.19 7.99 -22.39
CA GLU A 242 -23.03 9.12 -22.02
C GLU A 242 -23.07 9.64 -20.57
N GLU A 243 -22.90 10.96 -20.50
CA GLU A 243 -23.06 11.87 -19.36
C GLU A 243 -24.11 11.42 -18.33
N GLY A 244 -23.63 10.84 -17.23
CA GLY A 244 -24.45 10.44 -16.09
C GLY A 244 -23.57 10.29 -14.85
N MET A 245 -23.35 11.41 -14.17
CA MET A 245 -22.54 11.59 -12.95
C MET A 245 -22.83 10.50 -11.88
N VAL A 246 -22.00 9.46 -11.80
CA VAL A 246 -22.03 8.53 -10.66
C VAL A 246 -21.30 9.22 -9.49
N THR A 247 -22.08 9.86 -8.65
CA THR A 247 -21.61 10.57 -7.45
C THR A 247 -21.34 9.59 -6.30
N ASP A 248 -20.18 9.73 -5.65
CA ASP A 248 -19.88 9.11 -4.35
C ASP A 248 -21.00 9.50 -3.35
N PRO A 249 -21.61 8.55 -2.62
CA PRO A 249 -22.61 8.82 -1.58
C PRO A 249 -22.15 9.86 -0.54
N LEU A 250 -20.83 9.97 -0.29
CA LEU A 250 -20.27 11.02 0.56
C LEU A 250 -20.37 12.39 -0.14
N GLY A 251 -20.05 12.46 -1.43
CA GLY A 251 -20.16 13.67 -2.27
C GLY A 251 -21.56 14.26 -2.31
N GLN A 252 -22.61 13.42 -2.26
CA GLN A 252 -24.00 13.87 -2.16
C GLN A 252 -24.34 14.57 -0.84
N VAL A 253 -23.64 14.24 0.26
CA VAL A 253 -23.93 14.76 1.60
C VAL A 253 -23.05 15.97 1.94
N ILE A 254 -21.75 15.92 1.60
CA ILE A 254 -20.80 16.98 1.96
C ILE A 254 -20.47 17.95 0.81
N GLY A 255 -20.86 17.60 -0.42
CA GLY A 255 -20.55 18.35 -1.63
C GLY A 255 -19.19 18.00 -2.21
N GLU A 256 -19.11 17.94 -3.53
CA GLU A 256 -17.94 17.53 -4.33
C GLU A 256 -16.65 18.25 -3.92
N SER A 257 -16.68 19.58 -3.82
CA SER A 257 -15.48 20.36 -3.43
C SER A 257 -14.95 19.97 -2.05
N ARG A 258 -15.83 19.63 -1.09
CA ARG A 258 -15.39 19.23 0.26
C ARG A 258 -14.86 17.81 0.29
N GLN A 259 -15.42 16.93 -0.53
CA GLN A 259 -14.93 15.57 -0.71
C GLN A 259 -13.52 15.58 -1.32
N LEU A 260 -13.31 16.37 -2.38
CA LEU A 260 -11.98 16.53 -3.01
C LEU A 260 -10.95 17.08 -2.01
N LEU A 261 -11.34 18.09 -1.22
CA LEU A 261 -10.47 18.62 -0.17
C LEU A 261 -10.15 17.57 0.90
N LEU A 262 -11.14 16.82 1.39
CA LEU A 262 -10.91 15.76 2.38
C LEU A 262 -10.02 14.64 1.81
N ALA A 263 -10.17 14.30 0.53
CA ALA A 263 -9.31 13.31 -0.12
C ALA A 263 -7.84 13.79 -0.18
N ASP A 264 -7.59 15.05 -0.56
CA ASP A 264 -6.22 15.60 -0.67
C ASP A 264 -5.58 15.92 0.70
N LEU A 265 -6.40 16.21 1.72
CA LEU A 265 -6.00 16.51 3.10
C LEU A 265 -5.64 15.29 3.95
N GLY A 266 -5.46 14.12 3.34
CA GLY A 266 -4.75 13.01 3.98
C GLY A 266 -3.34 13.37 4.43
N SER A 267 -2.75 14.41 3.83
CA SER A 267 -1.49 15.04 4.25
C SER A 267 -1.71 16.49 4.66
N SER A 268 -0.85 16.99 5.55
CA SER A 268 -0.86 18.39 5.99
C SER A 268 -0.54 19.33 4.83
N ARG A 269 -1.45 20.26 4.50
CA ARG A 269 -1.32 21.19 3.36
C ARG A 269 -1.82 22.59 3.68
N THR A 270 -1.23 23.58 3.02
CA THR A 270 -1.70 24.96 3.06
C THR A 270 -2.85 25.19 2.08
N THR A 271 -3.64 26.23 2.32
CA THR A 271 -4.69 26.70 1.40
C THR A 271 -4.15 26.92 -0.02
N THR A 272 -2.96 27.50 -0.15
CA THR A 272 -2.35 27.84 -1.45
C THR A 272 -1.97 26.59 -2.23
N GLU A 273 -1.42 25.57 -1.56
CA GLU A 273 -1.11 24.28 -2.19
C GLU A 273 -2.39 23.57 -2.67
N LEU A 274 -3.46 23.60 -1.86
CA LEU A 274 -4.75 23.00 -2.23
C LEU A 274 -5.42 23.70 -3.40
N ALA A 275 -5.37 25.04 -3.44
CA ALA A 275 -5.90 25.84 -4.54
C ALA A 275 -5.22 25.48 -5.87
N GLN A 276 -3.90 25.35 -5.86
CA GLN A 276 -3.12 24.96 -7.05
C GLN A 276 -3.42 23.53 -7.50
N ARG A 277 -3.51 22.59 -6.55
CA ARG A 277 -3.67 21.15 -6.85
C ARG A 277 -5.06 20.77 -7.31
N LEU A 278 -6.08 21.41 -6.75
CA LEU A 278 -7.48 21.11 -7.07
C LEU A 278 -8.06 22.08 -8.11
N HIS A 279 -7.23 22.96 -8.68
CA HIS A 279 -7.65 24.01 -9.62
C HIS A 279 -8.82 24.86 -9.09
N MET A 280 -8.81 25.14 -7.78
CA MET A 280 -9.83 25.93 -7.10
C MET A 280 -9.26 27.29 -6.69
N SER A 281 -10.12 28.31 -6.60
CA SER A 281 -9.68 29.61 -6.07
C SER A 281 -9.30 29.51 -4.58
N ALA A 282 -8.29 30.27 -4.14
CA ALA A 282 -7.85 30.27 -2.75
C ALA A 282 -8.95 30.71 -1.77
N SER A 283 -9.88 31.58 -2.20
CA SER A 283 -11.04 31.99 -1.41
C SER A 283 -12.05 30.85 -1.25
N THR A 284 -12.34 30.11 -2.33
CA THR A 284 -13.20 28.92 -2.29
C THR A 284 -12.61 27.83 -1.38
N VAL A 285 -11.32 27.54 -1.53
CA VAL A 285 -10.61 26.57 -0.67
C VAL A 285 -10.65 27.00 0.79
N SER A 286 -10.31 28.25 1.11
CA SER A 286 -10.36 28.78 2.48
C SER A 286 -11.75 28.65 3.10
N TYR A 287 -12.80 28.94 2.33
CA TYR A 287 -14.19 28.82 2.76
C TYR A 287 -14.56 27.38 3.16
N HIS A 288 -14.19 26.40 2.34
CA HIS A 288 -14.48 24.99 2.63
C HIS A 288 -13.63 24.45 3.79
N LEU A 289 -12.34 24.80 3.86
CA LEU A 289 -11.45 24.42 4.96
C LEU A 289 -11.97 24.94 6.31
N LEU A 290 -12.42 26.19 6.37
CA LEU A 290 -12.97 26.77 7.59
C LEU A 290 -14.21 26.03 8.06
N ARG A 291 -15.12 25.66 7.14
CA ARG A 291 -16.33 24.90 7.46
C ARG A 291 -16.00 23.48 7.94
N LEU A 292 -15.12 22.76 7.23
CA LEU A 292 -14.71 21.41 7.60
C LEU A 292 -13.98 21.38 8.95
N HIS A 293 -13.13 22.38 9.23
CA HIS A 293 -12.49 22.54 10.52
C HIS A 293 -13.50 22.83 11.65
N ARG A 294 -14.50 23.70 11.41
CA ARG A 294 -15.53 24.02 12.42
C ARG A 294 -16.36 22.81 12.85
N VAL A 295 -16.57 21.86 11.95
CA VAL A 295 -17.30 20.61 12.26
C VAL A 295 -16.36 19.48 12.73
N GLY A 296 -15.09 19.78 13.01
CA GLY A 296 -14.13 18.84 13.55
C GLY A 296 -13.59 17.82 12.56
N LEU A 297 -13.78 18.02 11.25
CA LEU A 297 -13.28 17.10 10.22
C LEU A 297 -11.84 17.41 9.79
N LEU A 298 -11.30 18.56 10.18
CA LEU A 298 -9.90 18.95 9.93
C LEU A 298 -9.24 19.44 11.22
N SER A 299 -7.96 19.14 11.37
CA SER A 299 -7.04 19.79 12.29
C SER A 299 -6.32 20.95 11.57
N ARG A 300 -5.90 21.96 12.33
CA ARG A 300 -5.20 23.14 11.84
C ARG A 300 -3.95 23.41 12.67
N THR A 301 -2.81 23.54 12.01
CA THR A 301 -1.52 23.84 12.64
C THR A 301 -0.90 25.08 11.99
N ARG A 302 -0.35 25.99 12.79
CA ARG A 302 0.35 27.18 12.28
C ARG A 302 1.85 27.02 12.46
N GLU A 303 2.59 27.14 11.37
CA GLU A 303 4.05 27.14 11.36
C GLU A 303 4.54 28.44 10.73
N GLY A 304 5.03 29.36 11.58
CA GLY A 304 5.42 30.71 11.16
C GLY A 304 4.25 31.48 10.52
N SER A 305 4.44 31.91 9.28
CA SER A 305 3.44 32.62 8.49
C SER A 305 2.47 31.70 7.75
N ARG A 306 2.68 30.38 7.78
CA ARG A 306 1.87 29.40 7.04
C ARG A 306 0.90 28.68 7.96
N VAL A 307 -0.28 28.38 7.42
CA VAL A 307 -1.33 27.62 8.08
C VAL A 307 -1.54 26.34 7.30
N TYR A 308 -1.41 25.22 7.99
CA TYR A 308 -1.62 23.90 7.45
C TYR A 308 -2.92 23.30 7.97
N TYR A 309 -3.57 22.54 7.11
CA TYR A 309 -4.77 21.77 7.40
C TYR A 309 -4.47 20.30 7.13
N GLN A 310 -5.07 19.42 7.94
CA GLN A 310 -5.02 17.98 7.75
C GLN A 310 -6.35 17.37 8.19
N ARG A 311 -6.74 16.22 7.63
CA ARG A 311 -7.88 15.46 8.15
C ARG A 311 -7.71 15.12 9.62
N SER A 312 -8.81 15.20 10.36
CA SER A 312 -8.87 14.70 11.73
C SER A 312 -9.10 13.19 11.75
N PRO A 313 -8.79 12.50 12.87
CA PRO A 313 -9.14 11.10 13.06
C PRO A 313 -10.64 10.81 12.88
N GLU A 314 -11.51 11.77 13.22
CA GLU A 314 -12.96 11.68 13.03
C GLU A 314 -13.33 11.65 11.54
N ALA A 315 -12.68 12.47 10.71
CA ALA A 315 -12.87 12.45 9.26
C ALA A 315 -12.41 11.14 8.64
N ASP A 316 -11.28 10.59 9.08
CA ASP A 316 -10.79 9.29 8.58
C ASP A 316 -11.77 8.15 8.91
N ARG A 317 -12.36 8.15 10.12
CA ARG A 317 -13.40 7.19 10.50
C ARG A 317 -14.67 7.36 9.67
N LEU A 318 -15.08 8.59 9.39
CA LEU A 318 -16.26 8.87 8.58
C LEU A 318 -16.07 8.34 7.15
N ILE A 319 -14.94 8.66 6.53
CA ILE A 319 -14.59 8.21 5.18
C ILE A 319 -14.55 6.68 5.10
N ALA A 320 -13.88 6.02 6.05
CA ALA A 320 -13.83 4.55 6.11
C ALA A 320 -15.21 3.89 6.23
N ARG A 321 -16.14 4.47 7.00
CA ARG A 321 -17.51 3.95 7.17
C ARG A 321 -18.37 4.10 5.91
N HIS A 322 -18.16 5.16 5.13
CA HIS A 322 -18.92 5.37 3.90
C HIS A 322 -18.42 4.48 2.76
N HIS A 323 -17.11 4.23 2.66
CA HIS A 323 -16.57 3.23 1.73
C HIS A 323 -17.02 1.80 2.06
N GLY A 324 -17.31 1.48 3.34
CA GLY A 324 -17.82 0.18 3.77
C GLY A 324 -19.34 -0.05 3.60
N ARG A 325 -20.12 0.98 3.23
CA ARG A 325 -21.61 0.91 3.19
C ARG A 325 -22.21 1.00 1.80
N ALA A 326 -21.39 1.17 0.76
CA ALA A 326 -21.85 1.31 -0.63
C ALA A 326 -22.39 0.00 -1.26
N VAL A 327 -22.31 -1.14 -0.57
CA VAL A 327 -22.80 -2.43 -1.07
C VAL A 327 -23.77 -3.02 -0.06
N VAL A 328 -25.04 -2.60 -0.10
CA VAL A 328 -26.25 -3.46 -0.02
C VAL A 328 -27.44 -2.55 -0.36
N ARG A 329 -27.99 -2.67 -1.57
CA ARG A 329 -29.40 -2.39 -1.82
C ARG A 329 -30.13 -3.73 -1.91
N PRO A 330 -31.12 -4.02 -1.06
CA PRO A 330 -31.94 -5.21 -1.22
C PRO A 330 -32.84 -5.03 -2.45
N SER A 331 -32.66 -5.85 -3.47
CA SER A 331 -33.58 -5.97 -4.60
C SER A 331 -34.85 -6.67 -4.13
N HIS A 332 -35.98 -5.95 -4.11
CA HIS A 332 -37.31 -6.54 -4.04
C HIS A 332 -37.59 -7.36 -5.30
N PRO A 333 -38.19 -8.57 -5.18
CA PRO A 333 -38.69 -9.29 -6.34
C PRO A 333 -40.04 -8.69 -6.74
N SER A 334 -40.06 -7.96 -7.86
CA SER A 334 -41.31 -7.64 -8.56
C SER A 334 -41.86 -8.93 -9.17
N GLY A 335 -43.00 -9.38 -8.64
CA GLY A 335 -43.80 -10.41 -9.26
C GLY A 335 -44.36 -9.96 -10.60
N THR A 336 -44.39 -10.90 -11.54
CA THR A 336 -45.37 -10.88 -12.63
C THR A 336 -45.72 -12.33 -12.91
N GLU A 337 -46.86 -12.74 -12.35
CA GLU A 337 -47.65 -13.88 -12.83
C GLU A 337 -48.06 -13.64 -14.28
N GLY A 338 -48.12 -14.73 -15.06
CA GLY A 338 -49.01 -14.81 -16.20
C GLY A 338 -48.49 -15.63 -17.38
N ALA A 339 -49.06 -16.84 -17.52
CA ALA A 339 -49.19 -17.63 -18.73
C ALA A 339 -48.15 -18.74 -19.05
N MET A 340 -48.36 -19.91 -18.43
CA MET A 340 -48.39 -21.22 -19.11
C MET A 340 -49.63 -21.29 -20.03
N PRO A 341 -49.74 -22.17 -21.06
CA PRO A 341 -49.27 -23.56 -21.09
C PRO A 341 -48.59 -23.96 -22.45
N SER A 342 -47.86 -25.05 -22.57
CA SER A 342 -48.43 -26.40 -22.62
C SER A 342 -47.35 -27.48 -22.83
N LEU A 343 -47.63 -28.60 -22.18
CA LEU A 343 -46.87 -29.84 -22.09
C LEU A 343 -47.02 -30.66 -23.39
N ARG A 344 -45.92 -31.17 -23.97
CA ARG A 344 -45.93 -32.42 -24.75
C ARG A 344 -44.63 -33.19 -24.56
N VAL A 345 -44.76 -34.37 -23.96
CA VAL A 345 -43.81 -35.49 -23.95
C VAL A 345 -44.24 -36.47 -25.05
N PRO A 346 -43.30 -37.14 -25.73
CA PRO A 346 -43.29 -38.60 -25.74
C PRO A 346 -41.87 -39.14 -25.45
N ILE A 347 -41.68 -39.95 -24.40
CA ILE A 347 -41.66 -41.42 -24.41
C ILE A 347 -40.53 -41.98 -25.29
N GLY A 348 -39.55 -42.60 -24.63
CA GLY A 348 -38.46 -43.32 -25.26
C GLY A 348 -38.82 -44.75 -25.66
N ALA A 349 -37.94 -45.35 -26.47
CA ALA A 349 -37.81 -46.79 -26.62
C ALA A 349 -36.30 -47.10 -26.66
N ALA A 350 -35.81 -47.74 -25.61
CA ALA A 350 -34.51 -48.39 -25.58
C ALA A 350 -34.68 -49.82 -26.09
N SER A 351 -33.90 -50.19 -27.10
CA SER A 351 -33.82 -51.54 -27.63
C SER A 351 -33.06 -52.45 -26.67
N MET A 352 -33.67 -53.57 -26.29
CA MET A 352 -33.00 -54.73 -25.70
C MET A 352 -32.54 -55.66 -26.83
N THR A 353 -31.25 -55.97 -26.85
CA THR A 353 -30.64 -57.03 -27.67
C THR A 353 -30.90 -58.38 -27.00
N THR A 354 -31.29 -59.39 -27.78
CA THR A 354 -31.24 -60.80 -27.37
C THR A 354 -30.74 -61.62 -28.56
N THR A 355 -29.77 -62.49 -28.25
CA THR A 355 -29.07 -63.49 -29.08
C THR A 355 -27.85 -63.01 -29.83
#